data_AF-A0A9D2HR53-F1
#
_entry.id   AF-A0A9D2HR53-F1
#
_cell.length_a   1.000
_cell.length_b   1.000
_cell.length_c   1.000
_cell.angle_alpha   90.00
_cell.angle_beta   90.00
_cell.angle_gamma   90.00
#
_symmetry.space_group_name_H-M   'P 1'
#
loop_
_entity.id
_entity.type
_entity.pdbx_description
1 polymer ?
#
loop_
_entity_poly.entity_id
_entity_poly.type
_entity_poly.pdbx_seq_one_letter_code
_entity_poly.pdbx_strand_id
1 'polypeptide(L)'
;MRAYADALRHFSSVESSLQQGVPVSKETLFAKTLDQTLLRDSVDRPENFGAQGDFIKMAGQEHTRLGHVNDFTETLSGSLNRVNELQKEKAMAVDAFASGRNQNVHELMITMQKSSLAMKMTTAVRGKVLEAYKELTKMQF
;
A
#
# COMPACT_ATOMS: atom_id res chain seq x y z
N MET A 1 -14.79 43.40 19.25
CA MET A 1 -16.06 42.72 18.90
C MET A 1 -16.69 43.29 17.62
N ARG A 2 -15.98 43.32 16.48
CA ARG A 2 -16.54 43.72 15.16
C ARG A 2 -16.37 42.64 14.08
N ALA A 3 -15.42 41.73 14.24
CA ALA A 3 -15.17 40.63 13.29
C ALA A 3 -16.26 39.54 13.27
N TYR A 4 -17.00 39.34 14.35
CA TYR A 4 -18.06 38.31 14.41
C TYR A 4 -19.33 38.74 13.64
N ALA A 5 -19.56 40.06 13.51
CA ALA A 5 -20.70 40.59 12.78
C ALA A 5 -20.52 40.50 11.26
N ASP A 6 -19.28 40.58 10.75
CA ASP A 6 -19.00 40.44 9.33
C ASP A 6 -19.13 38.99 8.84
N ALA A 7 -18.73 38.00 9.65
CA ALA A 7 -18.82 36.58 9.28
C ALA A 7 -20.26 36.09 9.02
N LEU A 8 -21.25 36.67 9.70
CA LEU A 8 -22.66 36.27 9.55
C LEU A 8 -23.35 36.87 8.32
N ARG A 9 -22.79 37.92 7.71
CA ARG A 9 -23.37 38.53 6.49
C ARG A 9 -22.95 37.82 5.20
N HIS A 10 -21.81 37.15 5.21
CA HIS A 10 -21.32 36.43 4.04
C HIS A 10 -21.95 35.03 3.87
N PHE A 11 -22.59 34.49 4.91
CA PHE A 11 -23.22 33.17 4.84
C PHE A 11 -24.56 33.19 4.08
N SER A 12 -25.41 34.21 4.28
CA SER A 12 -26.69 34.32 3.57
C SER A 12 -26.55 34.58 2.06
N SER A 13 -25.41 35.13 1.62
CA SER A 13 -25.10 35.35 0.21
C SER A 13 -24.77 34.06 -0.55
N VAL A 14 -24.36 32.99 0.13
CA VAL A 14 -23.93 31.74 -0.51
C VAL A 14 -25.10 30.76 -0.66
N GLU A 15 -26.09 30.78 0.24
CA GLU A 15 -27.30 29.96 0.07
C GLU A 15 -28.19 30.44 -1.09
N SER A 16 -28.21 31.74 -1.40
CA SER A 16 -29.01 32.27 -2.50
C SER A 16 -28.42 31.93 -3.89
N SER A 17 -27.11 31.68 -4.00
CA SER A 17 -26.45 31.40 -5.29
C SER A 17 -26.53 29.91 -5.69
N LEU A 18 -26.95 29.04 -4.78
CA LEU A 18 -27.11 27.59 -5.04
C LEU A 18 -28.53 27.19 -5.46
N GLN A 19 -29.51 28.09 -5.41
CA GLN A 19 -30.89 27.83 -5.86
C GLN A 19 -31.20 28.30 -7.29
N GLN A 20 -30.29 29.02 -7.94
CA GLN A 20 -30.47 29.41 -9.34
C GLN A 20 -29.71 28.43 -10.25
N GLY A 21 -30.43 27.40 -10.72
CA GLY A 21 -29.96 26.50 -11.76
C GLY A 21 -29.66 27.30 -13.04
N VAL A 22 -28.38 27.60 -13.26
CA VAL A 22 -27.92 28.23 -14.50
C VAL A 22 -27.93 27.16 -15.60
N PRO A 23 -28.53 27.41 -16.78
CA PRO A 23 -28.49 26.46 -17.89
C PRO A 23 -27.04 26.25 -18.31
N VAL A 24 -26.60 24.98 -18.30
CA VAL A 24 -25.26 24.57 -18.73
C VAL A 24 -25.18 24.70 -20.25
N SER A 25 -24.86 25.91 -20.72
CA SER A 25 -24.52 26.16 -22.12
C SER A 25 -23.34 25.28 -22.53
N LYS A 26 -23.39 24.75 -23.76
CA LYS A 26 -22.51 23.71 -24.31
C LYS A 26 -21.01 24.06 -24.39
N GLU A 27 -20.60 25.20 -23.86
CA GLU A 27 -19.22 25.71 -23.87
C GLU A 27 -18.68 25.85 -22.45
N THR A 28 -18.92 24.84 -21.60
CA THR A 28 -18.24 24.80 -20.30
C THR A 28 -16.75 24.48 -20.48
N LEU A 29 -15.92 24.96 -19.55
CA LEU A 29 -14.48 24.68 -19.51
C LEU A 29 -14.16 23.17 -19.56
N PHE A 30 -15.09 22.32 -19.11
CA PHE A 30 -15.01 20.86 -19.24
C PHE A 30 -15.10 20.36 -20.69
N ALA A 31 -15.98 20.93 -21.52
CA ALA A 31 -16.05 20.56 -22.93
C ALA A 31 -14.75 20.95 -23.67
N LYS A 32 -14.21 22.13 -23.34
CA LYS A 32 -12.95 22.62 -23.93
C LYS A 32 -11.74 21.77 -23.55
N THR A 33 -11.68 21.24 -22.33
CA THR A 33 -10.58 20.36 -21.90
C THR A 33 -10.72 18.95 -22.46
N LEU A 34 -11.95 18.45 -22.65
CA LEU A 34 -12.17 17.13 -23.26
C LEU A 34 -11.74 17.11 -24.73
N ASP A 35 -12.13 18.11 -25.53
CA ASP A 35 -11.70 18.21 -26.93
C ASP A 35 -10.17 18.32 -27.05
N GLN A 36 -9.53 19.05 -26.13
CA GLN A 36 -8.07 19.21 -26.13
C GLN A 36 -7.32 17.92 -25.79
N THR A 37 -7.94 16.99 -25.06
CA THR A 37 -7.38 15.65 -24.82
C THR A 37 -7.60 14.68 -25.98
N LEU A 38 -8.70 14.83 -26.72
CA LEU A 38 -9.04 13.95 -27.85
C LEU A 38 -8.32 14.32 -29.15
N LEU A 39 -7.81 15.56 -29.27
CA LEU A 39 -6.97 15.99 -30.39
C LEU A 39 -5.48 15.62 -30.24
N ARG A 40 -5.09 14.90 -29.17
CA ARG A 40 -3.70 14.46 -28.99
C ARG A 40 -3.43 13.17 -29.78
N ASP A 41 -3.20 13.31 -31.09
CA ASP A 41 -2.80 12.25 -32.03
C ASP A 41 -1.34 11.76 -31.84
N SER A 42 -0.79 11.86 -30.62
CA SER A 42 0.59 11.46 -30.32
C SER A 42 0.76 11.08 -28.86
N VAL A 43 0.15 9.96 -28.47
CA VAL A 43 0.47 9.28 -27.21
C VAL A 43 1.37 8.05 -27.43
N ASP A 44 1.60 7.62 -28.67
CA ASP A 44 2.46 6.47 -29.00
C ASP A 44 3.71 6.86 -29.82
N ARG A 45 4.57 7.72 -29.24
CA ARG A 45 5.97 7.81 -29.68
C ARG A 45 6.88 7.30 -28.58
N PRO A 46 7.53 6.14 -28.75
CA PRO A 46 8.66 5.79 -27.89
C PRO A 46 9.80 6.77 -28.19
N GLU A 47 9.97 7.76 -27.30
CA GLU A 47 11.10 8.68 -27.34
C GLU A 47 12.39 7.88 -27.11
N ASN A 48 13.18 7.78 -28.18
CA ASN A 48 14.47 7.13 -28.22
C ASN A 48 15.51 8.01 -27.49
N PHE A 49 15.62 7.83 -26.18
CA PHE A 49 16.71 8.43 -25.40
C PHE A 49 18.00 7.60 -25.56
N GLY A 50 18.73 7.87 -26.65
CA GLY A 50 20.20 7.79 -26.65
C GLY A 50 20.89 6.48 -27.03
N ALA A 51 20.28 5.56 -27.79
CA ALA A 51 21.02 4.42 -28.35
C ALA A 51 21.33 4.63 -29.84
N GLN A 52 22.49 5.22 -30.15
CA GLN A 52 23.18 4.95 -31.41
C GLN A 52 23.77 3.54 -31.32
N GLY A 53 23.29 2.68 -32.23
CA GLY A 53 23.73 1.32 -32.54
C GLY A 53 24.76 0.66 -31.63
N ASP A 54 24.31 -0.31 -30.85
CA ASP A 54 25.13 -1.48 -30.56
C ASP A 54 24.30 -2.73 -30.84
N PHE A 55 24.83 -3.58 -31.71
CA PHE A 55 24.19 -4.82 -32.13
C PHE A 55 24.21 -5.77 -30.92
N ILE A 56 23.03 -6.15 -30.42
CA ILE A 56 22.93 -7.23 -29.43
C ILE A 56 23.39 -8.53 -30.11
N LYS A 57 24.67 -8.87 -29.88
CA LYS A 57 25.23 -10.21 -30.04
C LYS A 57 24.35 -11.16 -29.23
N MET A 58 23.71 -12.13 -29.89
CA MET A 58 23.02 -13.23 -29.22
C MET A 58 24.06 -14.04 -28.43
N ALA A 59 24.25 -13.67 -27.16
CA ALA A 59 24.88 -14.51 -26.16
C ALA A 59 23.85 -15.55 -25.74
N GLY A 60 24.25 -16.81 -25.81
CA GLY A 60 23.41 -17.98 -25.62
C GLY A 60 22.66 -18.00 -24.28
N GLN A 61 21.49 -18.63 -24.33
CA GLN A 61 20.85 -19.36 -23.23
C GLN A 61 21.17 -18.81 -21.82
N GLU A 62 20.57 -17.68 -21.47
CA GLU A 62 20.31 -17.35 -20.08
C GLU A 62 19.27 -18.36 -19.57
N HIS A 63 19.74 -19.46 -19.00
CA HIS A 63 18.91 -20.32 -18.19
C HIS A 63 18.20 -19.44 -17.16
N THR A 64 16.86 -19.34 -17.23
CA THR A 64 16.05 -18.89 -16.12
C THR A 64 16.50 -19.69 -14.92
N ARG A 65 17.24 -19.06 -14.01
CA ARG A 65 17.65 -19.67 -12.75
C ARG A 65 16.38 -20.05 -12.01
N LEU A 66 15.98 -21.31 -12.13
CA LEU A 66 14.99 -21.92 -11.26
C LEU A 66 15.55 -21.72 -9.85
N GLY A 67 14.92 -20.80 -9.12
CA GLY A 67 15.36 -20.38 -7.79
C GLY A 67 15.62 -21.61 -6.91
N HIS A 68 16.74 -21.57 -6.20
CA HIS A 68 17.17 -22.63 -5.30
C HIS A 68 16.04 -23.06 -4.35
N VAL A 69 15.89 -24.38 -4.16
CA VAL A 69 14.93 -25.02 -3.23
C VAL A 69 15.06 -24.52 -1.77
N ASN A 70 16.12 -23.79 -1.44
CA ASN A 70 16.35 -23.22 -0.10
C ASN A 70 15.60 -21.89 0.16
N ASP A 71 15.03 -21.25 -0.85
CA ASP A 71 14.46 -19.89 -0.74
C ASP A 71 13.24 -19.79 0.18
N PHE A 72 12.36 -20.80 0.16
CA PHE A 72 11.17 -20.83 1.02
C PHE A 72 11.54 -21.01 2.51
N THR A 73 12.47 -21.91 2.81
CA THR A 73 12.85 -22.21 4.20
C THR A 73 13.58 -21.02 4.83
N GLU A 74 14.44 -20.35 4.06
CA GLU A 74 15.10 -19.12 4.47
C GLU A 74 14.09 -17.99 4.70
N THR A 75 13.15 -17.78 3.78
CA THR A 75 12.07 -16.79 3.92
C THR A 75 11.19 -17.07 5.14
N LEU A 76 10.83 -18.33 5.37
CA LEU A 76 10.03 -18.74 6.53
C LEU A 76 10.81 -18.49 7.83
N SER A 77 12.08 -18.88 7.89
CA SER A 77 12.96 -18.64 9.04
C SER A 77 13.10 -17.13 9.32
N GLY A 78 13.33 -16.33 8.29
CA GLY A 78 13.37 -14.87 8.38
C GLY A 78 12.05 -14.29 8.89
N SER A 79 10.92 -14.80 8.42
CA SER A 79 9.59 -14.38 8.88
C SER A 79 9.35 -14.72 10.36
N LEU A 80 9.78 -15.91 10.82
CA LEU A 80 9.70 -16.30 12.22
C LEU A 80 10.58 -15.42 13.12
N ASN A 81 11.78 -15.08 12.66
CA ASN A 81 12.66 -14.13 13.35
C ASN A 81 12.01 -12.75 13.47
N ARG A 82 11.39 -12.27 12.39
CA ARG A 82 10.67 -10.99 12.39
C ARG A 82 9.49 -10.99 13.37
N VAL A 83 8.76 -12.10 13.44
CA VAL A 83 7.67 -12.26 14.41
C VAL A 83 8.21 -12.22 15.85
N ASN A 84 9.38 -12.82 16.12
CA ASN A 84 10.05 -12.73 17.42
C ASN A 84 10.49 -11.29 17.75
N GLU A 85 11.02 -10.55 16.77
CA GLU A 85 11.32 -9.12 16.91
C GLU A 85 10.08 -8.32 17.30
N LEU A 86 8.96 -8.51 16.58
CA LEU A 86 7.70 -7.84 16.89
C LEU A 86 7.17 -8.19 18.28
N GLN A 87 7.41 -9.40 18.80
CA GLN A 87 7.08 -9.73 20.18
C GLN A 87 7.94 -8.97 21.20
N LYS A 88 9.25 -8.85 20.95
CA LYS A 88 10.16 -8.09 21.81
C LYS A 88 9.83 -6.60 21.79
N GLU A 89 9.57 -6.04 20.61
CA GLU A 89 9.15 -4.65 20.43
C GLU A 89 7.86 -4.36 21.19
N LYS A 90 6.86 -5.26 21.11
CA LYS A 90 5.64 -5.17 21.93
C LYS A 90 5.96 -5.14 23.42
N ALA A 91 6.81 -6.04 23.90
CA ALA A 91 7.16 -6.10 25.33
C ALA A 91 7.85 -4.82 25.80
N MET A 92 8.78 -4.28 25.00
CA MET A 92 9.46 -3.02 25.28
C MET A 92 8.49 -1.83 25.26
N ALA A 93 7.58 -1.78 24.29
CA ALA A 93 6.57 -0.73 24.20
C ALA A 93 5.63 -0.73 25.41
N VAL A 94 5.20 -1.93 25.85
CA VAL A 94 4.37 -2.09 27.06
C VAL A 94 5.13 -1.62 28.30
N ASP A 95 6.40 -2.02 28.45
CA ASP A 95 7.22 -1.60 29.58
C ASP A 95 7.46 -0.09 29.60
N ALA A 96 7.82 0.49 28.46
CA ALA A 96 8.02 1.93 28.32
C ALA A 96 6.74 2.72 28.61
N PHE A 97 5.58 2.19 28.25
CA PHE A 97 4.29 2.79 28.57
C PHE A 97 3.94 2.69 30.05
N ALA A 98 4.08 1.51 30.65
CA ALA A 98 3.82 1.29 32.06
C ALA A 98 4.76 2.11 32.97
N SER A 99 6.02 2.30 32.55
CA SER A 99 7.01 3.11 33.27
C SER A 99 6.86 4.61 33.04
N GLY A 100 5.92 5.05 32.19
CA GLY A 100 5.73 6.45 31.81
C GLY A 100 6.83 7.06 30.93
N ARG A 101 7.78 6.25 30.42
CA ARG A 101 8.84 6.72 29.50
C ARG A 101 8.29 7.05 28.11
N ASN A 102 7.21 6.36 27.71
CA ASN A 102 6.43 6.69 26.51
C ASN A 102 4.95 6.78 26.93
N GLN A 103 4.26 7.87 26.60
CA GLN A 103 2.84 8.05 26.92
C GLN A 103 1.93 7.93 25.68
N ASN A 104 2.51 7.62 24.52
CA ASN A 104 1.76 7.47 23.27
C ASN A 104 1.02 6.14 23.23
N VAL A 105 -0.24 6.17 23.67
CA VAL A 105 -1.13 4.99 23.65
C VAL A 105 -1.41 4.49 22.24
N HIS A 106 -1.40 5.37 21.23
CA HIS A 106 -1.71 4.99 19.84
C HIS A 106 -0.60 4.11 19.26
N GLU A 107 0.65 4.50 19.47
CA GLU A 107 1.83 3.73 19.06
C GLU A 107 1.92 2.38 19.80
N LEU A 108 1.61 2.36 21.10
CA LEU A 108 1.50 1.13 21.86
C LEU A 108 0.45 0.20 21.24
N MET A 109 -0.76 0.71 20.99
CA MET A 109 -1.83 -0.08 20.40
C MET A 109 -1.46 -0.64 19.03
N ILE A 110 -0.84 0.16 18.16
CA ILE A 110 -0.36 -0.29 16.84
C ILE A 110 0.66 -1.42 17.01
N THR A 111 1.63 -1.26 17.89
CA THR A 111 2.70 -2.26 18.13
C THR A 111 2.11 -3.57 18.65
N MET A 112 1.17 -3.48 19.60
CA MET A 112 0.44 -4.64 20.13
C MET A 112 -0.37 -5.35 19.05
N GLN A 113 -1.07 -4.60 18.18
CA GLN A 113 -1.85 -5.15 17.08
C GLN A 113 -0.96 -5.84 16.04
N LYS A 114 0.15 -5.20 15.63
CA LYS A 114 1.13 -5.78 14.70
C LYS A 114 1.66 -7.12 15.20
N SER A 115 2.15 -7.15 16.44
CA SER A 115 2.68 -8.37 17.07
C SER A 115 1.63 -9.47 17.16
N SER A 116 0.40 -9.12 17.58
CA SER A 116 -0.70 -10.08 17.72
C SER A 116 -1.15 -10.65 16.37
N LEU A 117 -1.25 -9.81 15.34
CA LEU A 117 -1.62 -10.23 13.99
C LEU A 117 -0.55 -11.15 13.39
N ALA A 118 0.73 -10.78 13.51
CA ALA A 118 1.85 -11.57 13.02
C ALA A 118 1.90 -12.96 13.67
N MET A 119 1.62 -13.05 14.97
CA MET A 119 1.52 -14.33 15.69
C MET A 119 0.33 -15.19 15.25
N LYS A 120 -0.83 -14.59 15.00
CA LYS A 120 -1.99 -15.29 14.43
C LYS A 120 -1.67 -15.87 13.06
N MET A 121 -1.06 -15.08 12.18
CA MET A 121 -0.63 -15.52 10.86
C MET A 121 0.37 -16.68 10.96
N THR A 122 1.37 -16.56 11.84
CA THR A 122 2.37 -17.63 12.09
C THR A 122 1.70 -18.94 12.51
N THR A 123 0.71 -18.85 13.38
CA THR A 123 -0.04 -20.02 13.86
C THR A 123 -0.86 -20.65 12.75
N ALA A 124 -1.49 -19.84 11.89
CA ALA A 124 -2.23 -20.32 10.72
C ALA A 124 -1.29 -21.04 9.73
N VAL A 125 -0.12 -20.48 9.43
CA VAL A 125 0.88 -21.11 8.57
C VAL A 125 1.38 -22.41 9.18
N ARG A 126 1.72 -22.42 10.48
CA ARG A 126 2.09 -23.65 11.20
C ARG A 126 1.03 -24.73 11.06
N GLY A 127 -0.25 -24.36 11.23
CA GLY A 127 -1.37 -25.28 11.03
C GLY A 127 -1.40 -25.87 9.62
N LYS A 128 -1.23 -25.02 8.59
CA LYS A 128 -1.20 -25.46 7.19
C LYS A 128 -0.02 -26.36 6.84
N VAL A 129 1.15 -26.10 7.39
CA VAL A 129 2.32 -26.97 7.21
C VAL A 129 2.07 -28.35 7.84
N LEU A 130 1.50 -28.41 9.04
CA LEU A 130 1.15 -29.68 9.69
C LEU A 130 0.05 -30.43 8.94
N GLU A 131 -0.93 -29.72 8.37
CA GLU A 131 -1.98 -30.29 7.53
C GLU A 131 -1.39 -30.89 6.24
N ALA A 132 -0.52 -30.16 5.55
CA ALA A 132 0.16 -30.66 4.35
C ALA A 132 1.02 -31.90 4.65
N TYR A 133 1.74 -31.90 5.77
CA TYR A 133 2.49 -33.08 6.21
C TYR A 133 1.58 -34.30 6.43
N LYS A 134 0.45 -34.11 7.12
CA LYS A 134 -0.54 -35.18 7.33
C LYS A 134 -1.13 -35.68 6.01
N GLU A 135 -1.41 -34.79 5.07
CA GLU A 135 -1.97 -35.17 3.77
C GLU A 135 -0.99 -36.02 2.95
N LEU A 136 0.30 -35.66 2.93
CA LEU A 136 1.35 -36.47 2.30
C LEU A 136 1.42 -37.89 2.88
N THR A 137 1.24 -38.06 4.20
CA THR A 137 1.22 -39.38 4.83
C THR A 137 -0.04 -40.20 4.50
N LYS A 138 -1.16 -39.54 4.19
CA LYS A 138 -2.41 -40.23 3.83
C LYS A 138 -2.45 -40.69 2.37
N MET A 139 -1.74 -40.00 1.49
CA MET A 139 -1.64 -40.40 0.07
C MET A 139 -0.74 -41.63 -0.14
N GLN A 140 0.09 -42.00 0.85
CA GLN A 140 0.95 -43.17 0.78
C GLN A 140 0.25 -44.43 1.35
N PHE A 141 -0.90 -44.85 0.82
CA PHE A 141 -1.39 -46.24 0.90
C PHE A 141 -2.46 -46.50 -0.18
#